data_AF-A0A2V8XE20-F1
#
_entry.id   AF-A0A2V8XE20-F1
#
_cell.length_a   1.000
_cell.length_b   1.000
_cell.length_c   1.000
_cell.angle_alpha   90.00
_cell.angle_beta   90.00
_cell.angle_gamma   90.00
#
_symmetry.space_group_name_H-M   'P 1'
#
loop_
_entity.id
_entity.type
_entity.pdbx_description
1 polymer ?
#
loop_
_entity_poly.entity_id
_entity_poly.type
_entity_poly.pdbx_seq_one_letter_code
_entity_poly.pdbx_strand_id
1 'polypeptide(L)'
;MVDNGRPVEMTTLYYLDGDQIKLTHYCMAGNQPTMKGSYASEAKTLTFDLVSISNLKTPNDGHMHHATYTFIDNDHFKTIWTFRKEQKDAFTEDVTYVRTK
;
A
#
# COMPACT_ATOMS: atom_id res chain seq x y z
N MET A 1 5.23 -11.77 7.53
CA MET A 1 5.56 -12.55 6.31
C MET A 1 6.95 -13.18 6.53
N VAL A 2 7.26 -14.34 5.93
CA VAL A 2 8.58 -15.01 6.08
C VAL A 2 9.17 -15.22 4.69
N ASP A 3 10.40 -14.74 4.47
CA ASP A 3 11.18 -14.98 3.24
C ASP A 3 12.44 -15.78 3.61
N ASN A 4 12.67 -16.91 2.96
CA ASN A 4 13.81 -17.80 3.21
C ASN A 4 14.07 -18.11 4.71
N GLY A 5 12.99 -18.28 5.49
CA GLY A 5 13.08 -18.59 6.93
C GLY A 5 13.39 -17.39 7.83
N ARG A 6 13.44 -16.16 7.29
CA ARG A 6 13.60 -14.92 8.06
C ARG A 6 12.29 -14.14 8.07
N PRO A 7 11.90 -13.56 9.23
CA PRO A 7 10.80 -12.60 9.26
C PRO A 7 11.13 -11.46 8.29
N VAL A 8 10.23 -11.21 7.33
CA VAL A 8 10.24 -9.99 6.55
C VAL A 8 9.21 -9.06 7.16
N GLU A 9 9.73 -7.97 7.73
CA GLU A 9 8.92 -6.90 8.29
C GLU A 9 8.52 -5.97 7.16
N MET A 10 7.20 -5.79 7.02
CA MET A 10 6.62 -4.74 6.20
C MET A 10 5.83 -3.85 7.13
N THR A 11 6.08 -2.55 7.05
CA THR A 11 5.38 -1.57 7.89
C THR A 11 4.83 -0.48 6.99
N THR A 12 3.55 -0.17 7.14
CA THR A 12 2.94 0.99 6.47
C THR A 12 2.60 2.03 7.51
N LEU A 13 3.14 3.23 7.35
CA LEU A 13 2.85 4.38 8.19
C LEU A 13 1.93 5.32 7.41
N TYR A 14 0.81 5.70 8.01
CA TYR A 14 -0.13 6.67 7.47
C TYR A 14 0.01 7.98 8.23
N TYR A 15 -0.05 9.10 7.51
CA TYR A 15 0.10 10.42 8.11
C TYR A 15 -0.60 11.49 7.26
N LEU A 16 -0.93 12.60 7.90
CA LEU A 16 -1.42 13.79 7.21
C LEU A 16 -0.24 14.70 6.88
N ASP A 17 -0.17 15.11 5.62
CA ASP A 17 0.71 16.18 5.13
C ASP A 17 -0.18 17.37 4.75
N GLY A 18 -0.42 18.27 5.70
CA GLY A 18 -1.52 19.23 5.60
C GLY A 18 -2.88 18.54 5.67
N ASP A 19 -3.72 18.76 4.65
CA ASP A 19 -5.02 18.09 4.46
C ASP A 19 -4.92 16.80 3.63
N GLN A 20 -3.74 16.51 3.07
CA GLN A 20 -3.50 15.35 2.22
C GLN A 20 -3.12 14.14 3.06
N ILE A 21 -3.97 13.12 3.09
CA ILE A 21 -3.59 11.80 3.63
C ILE A 21 -2.52 11.16 2.73
N LYS A 22 -1.45 10.68 3.36
CA LYS A 22 -0.36 9.96 2.70
C LYS A 22 -0.03 8.69 3.48
N LEU A 23 0.69 7.81 2.82
CA LEU A 23 1.34 6.70 3.48
C LEU A 23 2.77 6.52 2.96
N THR A 24 3.63 5.98 3.82
CA THR A 24 4.93 5.43 3.43
C THR A 24 4.94 3.95 3.78
N HIS A 25 5.24 3.12 2.79
CA HIS A 25 5.33 1.67 2.95
C HIS A 25 6.80 1.25 2.99
N TYR A 26 7.24 0.65 4.08
CA TYR A 26 8.57 0.07 4.24
C TYR A 26 8.51 -1.37 3.73
N CYS A 27 8.93 -1.56 2.49
CA CYS A 27 8.79 -2.83 1.77
C CYS A 27 9.95 -3.78 2.09
N MET A 28 9.69 -5.10 2.00
CA MET A 28 10.74 -6.12 2.03
C MET A 28 11.76 -5.97 0.88
N ALA A 29 11.38 -5.30 -0.21
CA ALA A 29 12.26 -4.98 -1.33
C ALA A 29 13.36 -3.95 -0.98
N GLY A 30 13.33 -3.39 0.23
CA GLY A 30 14.33 -2.44 0.72
C GLY A 30 14.10 -0.99 0.28
N ASN A 31 13.02 -0.71 -0.44
CA ASN A 31 12.60 0.63 -0.83
C ASN A 31 11.40 1.12 0.00
N GLN A 32 11.13 2.44 -0.05
CA GLN A 32 10.03 3.05 0.69
C GLN A 32 9.13 3.90 -0.22
N PRO A 33 8.13 3.30 -0.88
CA PRO A 33 7.13 4.03 -1.64
C PRO A 33 6.31 4.95 -0.75
N THR A 34 6.17 6.21 -1.18
CA THR A 34 5.24 7.19 -0.62
C THR A 34 4.08 7.37 -1.58
N MET A 35 2.86 7.25 -1.06
CA MET A 35 1.63 7.36 -1.84
C MET A 35 0.69 8.42 -1.24
N LYS A 36 -0.07 9.09 -2.10
CA LYS A 36 -1.10 10.07 -1.70
C LYS A 36 -2.49 9.45 -1.83
N GLY A 37 -3.34 9.67 -0.83
CA GLY A 37 -4.69 9.14 -0.81
C GLY A 37 -5.73 10.10 -1.40
N SER A 38 -6.76 9.57 -2.05
CA SER A 38 -7.94 10.30 -2.48
C SER A 38 -9.19 9.51 -2.10
N TYR A 39 -10.18 10.16 -1.50
CA TYR A 39 -11.39 9.48 -1.04
C TYR A 39 -12.58 9.77 -1.96
N ALA A 40 -13.18 8.70 -2.49
CA ALA A 40 -14.41 8.74 -3.26
C ALA A 40 -15.57 8.27 -2.37
N SER A 41 -16.40 9.22 -1.91
CA SER A 41 -17.47 8.93 -0.95
C SER A 41 -18.56 8.02 -1.52
N GLU A 42 -18.91 8.17 -2.78
CA GLU A 42 -19.93 7.36 -3.46
C GLU A 42 -19.53 5.87 -3.51
N ALA A 43 -18.25 5.61 -3.73
CA ALA A 43 -17.68 4.26 -3.78
C ALA A 43 -17.16 3.79 -2.41
N LYS A 44 -17.26 4.61 -1.36
CA LYS A 44 -16.66 4.37 -0.03
C LYS A 44 -15.21 3.88 -0.12
N THR A 45 -14.43 4.47 -1.03
CA THR A 45 -13.10 3.96 -1.37
C THR A 45 -12.04 5.04 -1.21
N LEU A 46 -10.97 4.72 -0.47
CA LEU A 46 -9.75 5.51 -0.37
C LEU A 46 -8.68 4.88 -1.26
N THR A 47 -8.18 5.64 -2.22
CA THR A 47 -7.21 5.20 -3.22
C THR A 47 -5.88 5.88 -3.01
N PHE A 48 -4.79 5.12 -2.93
CA PHE A 48 -3.42 5.58 -2.76
C PHE A 48 -2.62 5.40 -4.05
N ASP A 49 -2.15 6.51 -4.62
CA ASP A 49 -1.33 6.54 -5.83
C ASP A 49 0.11 6.94 -5.53
N LEU A 50 1.06 6.30 -6.21
CA LEU A 50 2.48 6.55 -6.06
C LEU A 50 2.86 8.01 -6.32
N VAL A 51 3.66 8.58 -5.41
CA VAL A 51 4.24 9.91 -5.55
C VAL A 51 5.76 9.83 -5.71
N SER A 52 6.42 9.04 -4.86
CA SER A 52 7.89 8.92 -4.84
C SER A 52 8.32 7.61 -4.21
N ILE A 53 9.56 7.18 -4.46
CA ILE A 53 10.15 5.99 -3.83
C ILE A 53 11.58 6.31 -3.43
N SER A 54 11.94 6.11 -2.14
CA SER A 54 13.34 6.13 -1.73
C SER A 54 13.98 4.76 -1.89
N ASN A 55 15.30 4.76 -2.14
CA ASN A 55 16.12 3.56 -2.32
C ASN A 55 15.67 2.62 -3.47
N LEU A 56 15.08 3.20 -4.52
CA LEU A 56 14.84 2.49 -5.79
C LEU A 56 16.07 2.64 -6.68
N LYS A 57 16.74 1.54 -7.07
CA LYS A 57 17.98 1.61 -7.86
C LYS A 57 17.67 1.80 -9.34
N THR A 58 16.62 1.14 -9.82
CA THR A 58 16.13 1.28 -11.19
C THR A 58 14.59 1.33 -11.22
N PRO A 59 13.98 1.95 -12.25
CA PRO A 59 12.53 1.88 -12.42
C PRO A 59 11.99 0.43 -12.48
N ASN A 60 12.81 -0.54 -12.87
CA ASN A 60 12.40 -1.94 -12.98
C ASN A 60 12.37 -2.68 -11.63
N ASP A 61 12.90 -2.09 -10.57
CA ASP A 61 12.96 -2.70 -9.25
C ASP A 61 11.55 -2.86 -8.66
N GLY A 62 11.35 -3.95 -7.92
CA GLY A 62 10.06 -4.28 -7.33
C GLY A 62 9.66 -3.34 -6.21
N HIS A 63 8.42 -2.84 -6.22
CA HIS A 63 7.91 -1.93 -5.18
C HIS A 63 6.38 -1.99 -5.07
N MET A 64 5.83 -1.64 -3.90
CA MET A 64 4.40 -1.35 -3.78
C MET A 64 4.08 -0.05 -4.51
N HIS A 65 3.11 -0.12 -5.42
CA HIS A 65 2.84 0.94 -6.38
C HIS A 65 1.50 1.63 -6.14
N HIS A 66 0.50 0.89 -5.67
CA HIS A 66 -0.86 1.39 -5.51
C HIS A 66 -1.57 0.62 -4.41
N ALA A 67 -2.53 1.26 -3.75
CA ALA A 67 -3.41 0.59 -2.80
C ALA A 67 -4.82 1.17 -2.82
N THR A 68 -5.83 0.32 -2.66
CA THR A 68 -7.23 0.74 -2.44
C THR A 68 -7.73 0.22 -1.10
N TYR A 69 -8.62 0.99 -0.48
CA TYR A 69 -9.30 0.69 0.77
C TYR A 69 -10.78 0.89 0.55
N THR A 70 -11.56 -0.18 0.51
CA THR A 70 -13.01 -0.11 0.38
C THR A 70 -13.64 -0.38 1.75
N PHE A 71 -14.34 0.62 2.28
CA PHE A 71 -15.06 0.52 3.56
C PHE A 71 -16.43 -0.12 3.29
N ILE A 72 -16.58 -1.37 3.71
CA ILE A 72 -17.78 -2.18 3.43
C ILE A 72 -18.88 -1.81 4.42
N ASP A 73 -18.56 -1.87 5.71
CA ASP A 73 -19.43 -1.49 6.83
C ASP A 73 -18.58 -1.04 8.03
N ASN A 74 -19.18 -0.93 9.22
CA ASN A 74 -18.52 -0.41 10.43
C ASN A 74 -17.39 -1.31 10.96
N ASP A 75 -17.42 -2.59 10.63
CA ASP A 75 -16.53 -3.61 11.16
C ASP A 75 -15.66 -4.25 10.07
N HIS A 76 -15.92 -3.97 8.79
CA HIS A 76 -15.21 -4.58 7.66
C HIS A 76 -14.65 -3.55 6.69
N PHE A 77 -13.40 -3.73 6.29
CA PHE A 77 -12.84 -3.05 5.14
C PHE A 77 -11.97 -3.99 4.31
N LYS A 78 -11.91 -3.76 3.01
CA LYS A 78 -11.09 -4.51 2.07
C LYS A 78 -9.93 -3.65 1.63
N THR A 79 -8.74 -4.25 1.51
CA THR A 79 -7.60 -3.62 0.85
C THR A 79 -7.16 -4.41 -0.35
N ILE A 80 -6.80 -3.71 -1.43
CA ILE A 80 -6.09 -4.30 -2.56
C ILE A 80 -4.80 -3.52 -2.76
N TRP A 81 -3.66 -4.18 -2.59
CA TRP A 81 -2.33 -3.61 -2.80
C TRP A 81 -1.72 -4.17 -4.09
N THR A 82 -1.14 -3.31 -4.92
CA THR A 82 -0.50 -3.71 -6.19
C THR A 82 1.00 -3.57 -6.10
N PHE A 83 1.71 -4.67 -6.29
CA PHE A 83 3.16 -4.69 -6.45
C PHE A 83 3.53 -4.59 -7.93
N ARG A 84 4.43 -3.67 -8.27
CA ARG A 84 5.00 -3.55 -9.61
C ARG A 84 6.45 -4.01 -9.64
N LYS A 85 6.84 -4.64 -10.75
CA LYS A 85 8.23 -4.98 -11.10
C LYS A 85 8.36 -4.94 -12.62
N GLU A 86 9.52 -4.53 -13.13
CA GLU A 86 9.73 -4.39 -14.58
C GLU A 86 8.66 -3.51 -15.26
N GLN A 87 8.24 -2.46 -14.54
CA GLN A 87 7.22 -1.51 -14.98
C GLN A 87 5.85 -2.16 -15.28
N LYS A 88 5.57 -3.33 -14.71
CA LYS A 88 4.31 -4.06 -14.85
C LYS A 88 3.77 -4.48 -13.49
N ASP A 89 2.46 -4.59 -13.40
CA ASP A 89 1.78 -5.17 -12.24
C ASP A 89 2.17 -6.65 -12.17
N ALA A 90 2.84 -7.04 -11.09
CA ALA A 90 3.35 -8.40 -10.94
C ALA A 90 2.40 -9.24 -10.09
N PHE A 91 1.87 -8.69 -9.01
CA PHE A 91 0.83 -9.33 -8.20
C PHE A 91 0.01 -8.29 -7.43
N THR A 92 -1.14 -8.74 -6.94
CA THR A 92 -1.97 -8.00 -5.99
C THR A 92 -2.16 -8.78 -4.70
N GLU A 93 -2.20 -8.08 -3.58
CA GLU A 93 -2.60 -8.61 -2.28
C GLU A 93 -4.00 -8.11 -1.96
N ASP A 94 -4.95 -9.04 -1.90
CA ASP A 94 -6.35 -8.79 -1.60
C ASP A 94 -6.66 -9.33 -0.20
N VAL A 95 -6.99 -8.43 0.73
CA VAL A 95 -7.25 -8.78 2.13
C VAL A 95 -8.51 -8.09 2.61
N THR A 96 -9.41 -8.84 3.23
CA THR A 96 -10.54 -8.29 4.00
C THR A 96 -10.19 -8.31 5.48
N TYR A 97 -10.25 -7.15 6.11
CA TYR A 97 -10.01 -6.97 7.53
C TYR A 97 -11.33 -6.91 8.27
N VAL A 98 -11.37 -7.56 9.42
CA VAL A 98 -12.50 -7.56 10.36
C VAL A 98 -12.04 -6.93 11.66
N ARG A 99 -12.79 -5.95 12.16
CA ARG A 99 -12.56 -5.36 13.47
C ARG A 99 -12.82 -6.41 14.55
N THR A 100 -11.81 -6.70 15.37
CA THR A 100 -11.96 -7.49 16.59
C THR A 100 -12.10 -6.56 17.80
N LYS A 101 -12.85 -7.00 18.81
CA LYS A 101 -13.01 -6.28 20.09
C LYS A 101 -11.89 -6.59 21.06
#